data_AF-A0AAE0IJ78-F1
#
_entry.id   AF-A0AAE0IJ78-F1
#
_cell.length_a   1.000
_cell.length_b   1.000
_cell.length_c   1.000
_cell.angle_alpha   90.00
_cell.angle_beta   90.00
_cell.angle_gamma   90.00
#
_symmetry.space_group_name_H-M   'P 1'
#
loop_
_entity.id
_entity.type
_entity.pdbx_description
1 polymer ?
#
loop_
_entity_poly.entity_id
_entity_poly.type
_entity_poly.pdbx_seq_one_letter_code
_entity_poly.pdbx_strand_id
1 'polypeptide(L)' 'MKQKGIVTYSISSNRQNPFAGAFHDAIFNTWRRFSSQFLYWGPSAAFAYWAMNWAIERNEYLNSKAGRAEFADEE' A
#
# COMPACT_ATOMS: atom_id res chain seq x y z
N MET A 1 28.83 20.13 3.27
CA MET A 1 29.49 20.61 2.03
C MET A 1 29.18 22.10 1.87
N LYS A 2 30.17 22.95 1.54
CA LYS A 2 29.90 24.38 1.27
C LYS A 2 29.36 24.52 -0.15
N GLN A 3 28.17 25.09 -0.30
CA GLN A 3 27.59 25.44 -1.59
C GLN A 3 28.10 26.83 -1.99
N LYS A 4 28.63 26.98 -3.20
CA LYS A 4 29.11 28.26 -3.76
C LYS A 4 28.68 28.33 -5.23
N GLY A 5 28.10 29.46 -5.65
CA GLY A 5 27.76 29.73 -7.05
C GLY A 5 26.42 29.20 -7.56
N ILE A 6 25.53 28.70 -6.69
CA ILE A 6 24.17 28.32 -7.09
C ILE A 6 23.27 29.56 -7.02
N VAL A 7 22.57 29.85 -8.12
CA VAL A 7 21.58 30.93 -8.21
C VAL A 7 20.21 30.32 -8.46
N THR A 8 19.21 30.71 -7.67
CA THR A 8 17.83 30.20 -7.76
C THR A 8 16.89 31.32 -8.11
N TYR A 9 15.97 31.05 -9.04
CA TYR A 9 14.93 31.99 -9.45
C TYR A 9 13.56 31.48 -9.03
N SER A 10 12.67 32.40 -8.66
CA SER A 10 11.29 32.09 -8.26
C SER A 10 10.34 33.19 -8.71
N ILE A 11 9.06 32.86 -8.90
CA ILE A 11 7.98 33.80 -9.23
C ILE A 11 7.12 34.02 -7.97
N SER A 12 6.64 35.25 -7.77
CA SER A 12 5.67 35.56 -6.70
C SER A 12 4.45 34.64 -6.75
N SER A 13 4.04 34.08 -5.61
CA SER A 13 2.93 33.11 -5.52
C SER A 13 1.61 33.67 -6.06
N ASN A 14 1.38 34.98 -5.92
CA ASN A 14 0.18 35.65 -6.43
C ASN A 14 0.14 35.73 -7.97
N ARG A 15 1.25 35.39 -8.64
CA ARG A 15 1.37 35.34 -10.11
C ARG A 15 1.45 33.91 -10.65
N GLN A 16 1.24 32.91 -9.80
CA GLN A 16 1.19 31.50 -10.21
C GLN A 16 -0.26 31.00 -10.16
N ASN A 17 -0.57 30.01 -10.98
CA ASN A 17 -1.81 29.25 -10.84
C ASN A 17 -1.55 28.05 -9.91
N PRO A 18 -2.18 27.98 -8.71
CA PRO A 18 -1.89 26.93 -7.73
C PRO A 18 -2.17 25.51 -8.20
N PHE A 19 -3.05 25.33 -9.19
CA PHE A 19 -3.45 24.03 -9.72
C PHE A 19 -3.03 23.82 -11.19
N ALA A 20 -2.11 24.65 -11.70
CA ALA A 20 -1.57 24.44 -13.04
C ALA A 20 -1.01 23.02 -13.18
N GLY A 21 -1.50 22.27 -14.17
CA GLY A 21 -1.06 20.91 -14.45
C GLY A 21 -1.50 19.85 -13.43
N ALA A 22 -2.21 20.23 -12.36
CA ALA A 22 -2.51 19.34 -11.24
C ALA A 22 -3.23 18.05 -11.67
N PHE A 23 -4.20 18.10 -12.59
CA PHE A 23 -4.90 16.89 -13.04
C PHE A 23 -4.01 15.93 -13.82
N HIS A 24 -3.25 16.44 -14.78
CA HIS A 24 -2.33 15.62 -15.58
C HIS A 24 -1.20 15.06 -14.70
N ASP A 25 -0.57 15.93 -13.92
CA ASP A 25 0.60 15.56 -13.12
C ASP A 25 0.21 14.71 -11.92
N ALA A 26 -0.91 14.98 -11.25
CA ALA A 26 -1.35 14.15 -10.13
C ALA A 26 -1.66 12.72 -10.57
N ILE A 27 -2.32 12.50 -11.71
CA ILE A 27 -2.68 11.14 -12.13
C ILE A 27 -1.42 10.35 -12.52
N PHE A 28 -0.63 10.85 -13.48
CA PHE A 28 0.49 10.09 -14.02
C PHE A 28 1.68 10.03 -13.05
N ASN A 29 1.97 11.11 -12.33
CA ASN A 29 3.08 11.12 -11.38
C ASN A 29 2.76 10.29 -10.14
N THR A 30 1.50 10.29 -9.67
CA THR A 30 1.11 9.44 -8.53
C THR A 30 1.21 7.97 -8.90
N TRP A 31 0.71 7.56 -10.08
CA TRP A 31 0.86 6.18 -10.54
C TRP A 31 2.33 5.77 -10.66
N ARG A 32 3.16 6.59 -11.31
CA ARG A 32 4.60 6.33 -11.45
C ARG A 32 5.31 6.15 -10.10
N ARG A 33 4.94 6.96 -9.10
CA ARG A 33 5.50 6.85 -7.74
C ARG A 33 5.01 5.60 -7.02
N PHE A 34 3.70 5.33 -7.09
CA PHE A 34 3.10 4.14 -6.50
C PHE A 34 3.70 2.85 -7.07
N SER A 35 3.73 2.71 -8.40
CA SER A 35 4.20 1.49 -9.07
C SER A 35 5.66 1.16 -8.74
N SER A 36 6.50 2.19 -8.57
CA SER A 36 7.90 2.00 -8.16
C SER A 36 8.07 1.43 -6.76
N GLN A 37 7.05 1.55 -5.90
CA GLN A 37 7.11 1.11 -4.50
C GLN A 37 6.23 -0.09 -4.19
N PHE A 38 5.21 -0.34 -5.01
CA PHE A 38 4.19 -1.34 -4.73
C PHE A 38 4.77 -2.73 -4.44
N LEU A 39 5.80 -3.15 -5.17
CA LEU A 39 6.37 -4.49 -4.99
C LEU A 39 7.18 -4.67 -3.70
N TYR A 40 7.54 -3.59 -3.00
CA TYR A 40 8.24 -3.70 -1.72
C TYR A 40 7.32 -4.05 -0.55
N TRP A 41 6.03 -3.69 -0.63
CA TRP A 41 5.08 -3.87 0.48
C TRP A 41 3.79 -4.56 0.07
N GLY A 42 3.38 -4.45 -1.19
CA GLY A 42 2.16 -5.05 -1.73
C GLY A 42 2.13 -6.57 -1.56
N PRO A 43 3.19 -7.31 -1.91
CA PRO A 43 3.23 -8.76 -1.75
C PRO A 43 3.11 -9.22 -0.29
N SER A 44 3.78 -8.55 0.65
CA SER A 44 3.70 -8.90 2.07
C SER A 44 2.33 -8.58 2.66
N ALA A 45 1.72 -7.45 2.28
CA ALA A 45 0.35 -7.12 2.67
C ALA A 45 -0.67 -8.14 2.13
N ALA A 46 -0.54 -8.54 0.86
CA ALA A 46 -1.42 -9.53 0.25
C ALA A 46 -1.28 -10.90 0.92
N PHE A 47 -0.05 -11.33 1.21
CA PHE A 47 0.22 -12.58 1.92
C PHE A 47 -0.38 -12.57 3.33
N ALA A 48 -0.18 -11.50 4.09
CA ALA A 48 -0.73 -11.35 5.44
C ALA A 48 -2.27 -11.43 5.44
N TYR A 49 -2.91 -10.74 4.48
CA TYR A 49 -4.37 -10.79 4.35
C TYR A 49 -4.88 -12.20 4.02
N TRP A 50 -4.20 -12.89 3.09
CA TRP A 50 -4.55 -14.27 2.75
C TRP A 50 -4.39 -15.22 3.94
N ALA A 51 -3.25 -15.16 4.63
CA ALA A 51 -2.97 -16.00 5.80
C ALA A 51 -3.98 -15.74 6.93
N MET A 52 -4.39 -14.49 7.13
CA MET A 52 -5.42 -14.13 8.10
C MET A 52 -6.78 -14.73 7.74
N ASN A 53 -7.22 -14.64 6.49
CA ASN A 53 -8.49 -15.26 6.06
C ASN A 53 -8.46 -16.77 6.22
N TRP A 54 -7.37 -17.43 5.79
CA TRP A 54 -7.21 -18.86 5.99
C TRP A 54 -7.28 -19.24 7.47
N ALA A 55 -6.63 -18.48 8.35
CA ALA A 55 -6.65 -18.73 9.79
C ALA A 55 -8.05 -18.58 10.38
N ILE A 56 -8.82 -17.57 9.95
CA ILE A 56 -10.21 -17.35 10.38
C ILE A 56 -11.09 -18.52 9.94
N GLU A 57 -11.08 -18.86 8.65
CA GLU A 57 -11.91 -19.95 8.10
C GLU A 57 -11.55 -21.29 8.74
N ARG A 58 -10.25 -21.57 8.94
CA ARG A 58 -9.79 -22.78 9.60
C ARG A 58 -10.23 -22.82 11.07
N ASN A 59 -10.15 -21.70 11.78
CA ASN A 59 -10.59 -21.62 13.17
C ASN A 59 -12.10 -21.85 13.31
N GLU A 60 -12.91 -21.25 12.43
CA GLU A 60 -14.35 -21.46 12.39
C GLU A 60 -14.69 -22.93 12.08
N TYR A 61 -13.99 -23.54 11.13
CA TYR A 61 -14.19 -24.94 10.79
C TYR A 61 -13.89 -25.88 11.97
N LEU A 62 -12.74 -25.71 12.63
CA LEU A 62 -12.35 -26.53 13.78
C LEU A 62 -13.34 -26.39 14.95
N ASN A 63 -13.89 -25.19 15.15
CA ASN A 63 -14.91 -24.94 16.18
C ASN A 63 -16.33 -25.32 15.73
N SER A 64 -16.53 -25.75 14.48
CA SER A 64 -17.83 -26.21 13.99
C SER A 64 -18.18 -27.60 14.54
N LYS A 65 -19.41 -28.06 14.28
CA LYS A 65 -19.81 -29.44 14.64
C LYS A 65 -19.08 -30.49 13.81
N ALA A 66 -18.91 -30.21 12.51
CA ALA A 66 -18.22 -31.12 11.59
C ALA A 66 -16.73 -31.24 11.94
N GLY A 67 -16.05 -30.10 12.16
CA GLY A 67 -14.64 -30.10 12.55
C GLY A 67 -14.39 -30.81 13.88
N ARG A 68 -15.26 -30.61 14.88
CA ARG A 68 -15.17 -31.38 16.12
C ARG A 68 -15.38 -32.88 15.92
N ALA A 69 -16.28 -33.30 15.05
CA ALA A 69 -16.48 -34.72 14.76
C ALA A 69 -15.30 -35.34 13.99
N GLU A 70 -14.63 -34.57 13.14
CA GLU A 70 -13.47 -35.01 12.37
C GLU A 70 -12.20 -35.13 13.22
N PHE A 71 -11.99 -34.22 14.18
CA PHE A 71 -10.79 -34.14 15.01
C PHE A 71 -10.98 -34.57 16.48
N ALA A 72 -12.13 -35.17 16.84
CA ALA A 72 -12.43 -35.58 18.22
C ALA A 72 -11.50 -36.69 18.76
N ASP A 73 -10.96 -37.53 17.88
CA ASP A 73 -10.18 -38.72 18.24
C ASP A 73 -8.66 -38.53 18.08
N GLU A 74 -8.20 -37.34 17.67
CA GLU A 74 -6.78 -37.04 17.36
C GLU A 74 -5.98 -36.41 18.52
N GLU A 75 -6.40 -36.59 19.77
CA GLU A 75 -5.65 -36.14 20.98
C GLU A 75 -4.56 -37.12 21.44
#